data_AF-A0AAU9L6A3-F1
#
_entry.id   AF-A0AAU9L6A3-F1
#
_cell.length_a   1.000
_cell.length_b   1.000
_cell.length_c   1.000
_cell.angle_alpha   90.00
_cell.angle_beta   90.00
_cell.angle_gamma   90.00
#
_symmetry.space_group_name_H-M   'P 1'
#
loop_
_entity.id
_entity.type
_entity.pdbx_description
1 polymer ?
#
loop_
_entity_poly.entity_id
_entity_poly.type
_entity_poly.pdbx_seq_one_letter_code
_entity_poly.pdbx_strand_id
1 'polypeptide(L)'
;MTSLGKFLIAVGTLLLVHAGYYSVQYENYAKLTETADAQMPPIEVVVELVVSFLISLVGVLLTSGEVLPIRSNDTLDSRSLATVISSPDFHVFNHRGEALLKRT
;
A
#
# COMPACT_ATOMS: atom_id res chain seq x y z
N MET A 1 -2.27 -0.95 10.07
CA MET A 1 -2.78 0.06 9.10
C MET A 1 -2.86 -0.49 7.66
N THR A 2 -2.03 -1.47 7.29
CA THR A 2 -2.02 -2.08 5.94
C THR A 2 -3.30 -2.83 5.56
N SER A 3 -3.99 -3.49 6.50
CA SER A 3 -5.26 -4.18 6.24
C SER A 3 -6.38 -3.22 5.85
N LEU A 4 -6.51 -2.10 6.56
CA LEU A 4 -7.46 -1.03 6.24
C LEU A 4 -7.16 -0.39 4.89
N GLY A 5 -5.87 -0.12 4.59
CA GLY A 5 -5.45 0.39 3.28
C GLY A 5 -5.86 -0.52 2.13
N LYS A 6 -5.60 -1.83 2.25
CA LYS A 6 -6.02 -2.84 1.26
C LYS A 6 -7.54 -2.91 1.10
N PHE A 7 -8.28 -2.81 2.20
CA PHE A 7 -9.75 -2.76 2.16
C PHE A 7 -10.25 -1.52 1.40
N LEU A 8 -9.70 -0.34 1.69
CA LEU A 8 -10.05 0.90 0.99
C LEU A 8 -9.69 0.84 -0.50
N ILE A 9 -8.56 0.24 -0.87
CA ILE A 9 -8.21 0.01 -2.27
C ILE A 9 -9.27 -0.87 -2.95
N ALA A 10 -9.67 -1.98 -2.32
CA ALA A 10 -10.67 -2.88 -2.89
C ALA A 10 -12.02 -2.19 -3.09
N VAL A 11 -12.51 -1.47 -2.07
CA VAL A 11 -13.77 -0.70 -2.14
C VAL A 11 -13.68 0.42 -3.17
N GLY A 12 -12.61 1.21 -3.14
CA GLY A 12 -12.39 2.31 -4.07
C GLY A 12 -12.33 1.83 -5.53
N THR A 13 -11.65 0.71 -5.78
CA THR A 13 -11.58 0.10 -7.12
C THR A 13 -12.95 -0.39 -7.60
N LEU A 14 -13.73 -1.03 -6.73
CA LEU A 14 -15.10 -1.47 -7.07
C LEU A 14 -16.01 -0.29 -7.41
N LEU A 15 -15.96 0.80 -6.64
CA LEU A 15 -16.72 2.02 -6.93
C LEU A 15 -16.24 2.70 -8.22
N LEU A 16 -14.93 2.67 -8.51
CA LEU A 16 -14.38 3.23 -9.74
C LEU A 16 -14.88 2.45 -10.97
N VAL A 17 -14.93 1.13 -10.87
CA VAL A 17 -15.52 0.25 -11.90
C VAL A 17 -17.02 0.54 -12.06
N HIS A 18 -17.74 0.74 -10.95
CA HIS A 18 -19.16 1.08 -10.96
C HIS A 18 -19.43 2.42 -11.68
N ALA A 19 -18.72 3.49 -11.32
CA ALA A 19 -18.84 4.79 -11.98
C ALA A 19 -18.44 4.72 -13.47
N GLY A 20 -17.41 3.92 -13.80
CA GLY A 20 -17.00 3.67 -15.18
C GLY A 20 -18.08 2.94 -16.00
N TYR A 21 -18.71 1.92 -15.42
CA TYR A 21 -19.81 1.20 -16.05
C TYR A 21 -21.00 2.13 -16.34
N TYR A 22 -21.41 2.93 -15.35
CA TYR A 22 -22.49 3.90 -15.52
C TYR A 22 -22.17 4.98 -16.56
N SER A 23 -20.92 5.42 -16.64
CA SER A 23 -20.48 6.38 -17.66
C SER A 23 -20.65 5.83 -19.08
N VAL A 24 -20.22 4.57 -19.31
CA VAL A 24 -20.38 3.90 -20.61
C VAL A 24 -21.85 3.63 -20.92
N GLN A 25 -22.64 3.23 -19.91
CA GLN A 25 -24.07 3.02 -20.08
C GLN A 25 -24.78 4.32 -20.49
N TYR A 26 -24.43 5.44 -19.84
CA TYR A 26 -24.98 6.76 -20.16
C TYR A 26 -24.61 7.21 -21.57
N GLU A 27 -23.35 6.99 -21.98
CA GLU A 27 -22.90 7.29 -23.35
C GLU A 27 -23.72 6.50 -24.39
N ASN A 28 -23.98 5.21 -24.15
CA ASN A 28 -24.81 4.39 -25.02
C ASN A 28 -26.26 4.86 -25.05
N TYR A 29 -26.83 5.23 -23.91
CA TYR A 29 -28.17 5.79 -23.82
C TYR A 29 -28.28 7.09 -24.63
N ALA A 30 -27.35 8.03 -24.42
CA ALA A 30 -27.33 9.32 -25.11
C ALA A 30 -27.26 9.17 -26.64
N LYS A 31 -26.46 8.21 -27.12
CA LYS A 31 -26.38 7.86 -28.56
C LYS A 31 -27.71 7.36 -29.10
N LEU A 32 -28.45 6.55 -28.34
CA LEU A 32 -29.75 5.99 -28.76
C LEU A 32 -30.86 7.04 -28.80
N THR A 33 -30.84 8.00 -27.87
CA THR A 33 -31.84 9.08 -27.81
C THR A 33 -31.50 10.29 -28.68
N GLU A 34 -30.45 10.22 -29.51
CA GLU A 34 -29.97 11.33 -30.35
C GLU A 34 -29.79 12.66 -29.58
N THR A 35 -29.49 12.58 -28.28
CA THR A 35 -29.25 13.77 -27.46
C THR A 35 -27.87 14.32 -27.81
N ALA A 36 -27.83 15.24 -28.77
CA ALA A 36 -26.62 15.79 -29.37
C ALA A 36 -25.67 16.52 -28.40
N ASP A 37 -26.11 16.78 -27.16
CA ASP A 37 -25.43 17.67 -26.21
C ASP A 37 -24.87 16.96 -24.96
N ALA A 38 -25.01 15.63 -24.86
CA ALA A 38 -24.56 14.88 -23.69
C ALA A 38 -23.07 14.54 -23.75
N GLN A 39 -22.20 15.57 -23.72
CA GLN A 39 -20.75 15.39 -23.77
C GLN A 39 -20.16 14.88 -22.43
N MET A 40 -20.90 15.04 -21.33
CA MET A 40 -20.50 14.62 -19.98
C MET A 40 -21.56 13.74 -19.31
N PRO A 41 -21.14 12.75 -18.49
CA PRO A 41 -22.05 12.02 -17.62
C PRO A 41 -22.75 12.94 -16.61
N PRO A 42 -23.89 12.51 -16.04
CA PRO A 42 -24.55 13.23 -14.95
C PRO A 42 -23.58 13.51 -13.80
N ILE A 43 -23.79 14.64 -13.12
CA ILE A 43 -22.90 15.10 -12.05
C ILE A 43 -22.75 14.09 -10.91
N GLU A 44 -23.78 13.28 -10.67
CA GLU A 44 -23.77 12.20 -9.69
C GLU A 44 -22.66 11.17 -9.98
N VAL A 45 -22.51 10.77 -11.24
CA VAL A 45 -21.46 9.83 -11.69
C VAL A 45 -20.08 10.47 -11.58
N VAL A 46 -19.97 11.77 -11.87
CA VAL A 46 -18.71 12.52 -11.71
C VAL A 46 -18.30 12.58 -10.24
N VAL A 47 -19.24 12.86 -9.34
CA VAL A 47 -19.00 12.87 -7.89
C VAL A 47 -18.59 11.48 -7.41
N GLU A 48 -19.26 10.42 -7.85
CA GLU A 48 -18.91 9.04 -7.52
C GLU A 48 -17.49 8.68 -7.99
N LEU A 49 -17.11 9.09 -9.20
CA LEU A 49 -15.78 8.87 -9.76
C LEU A 49 -14.69 9.59 -8.96
N VAL A 50 -14.92 10.85 -8.55
CA VAL A 50 -13.99 11.60 -7.71
C VAL A 50 -13.86 10.97 -6.32
N VAL A 51 -14.98 10.59 -5.70
CA VAL A 51 -14.98 9.97 -4.36
C VAL A 51 -14.28 8.62 -4.39
N SER A 52 -14.57 7.77 -5.38
CA SER A 52 -13.93 6.46 -5.54
C SER A 52 -12.43 6.57 -5.79
N PHE A 53 -11.99 7.56 -6.57
CA PHE A 53 -10.57 7.89 -6.74
C PHE A 53 -9.92 8.28 -5.42
N LEU A 54 -10.53 9.21 -4.64
CA LEU A 54 -9.98 9.65 -3.36
C LEU A 54 -9.88 8.50 -2.34
N ILE A 55 -10.90 7.64 -2.27
CA ILE A 55 -10.89 6.44 -1.41
C ILE A 55 -9.71 5.54 -1.80
N SER A 56 -9.52 5.29 -3.10
CA SER A 56 -8.43 4.46 -3.61
C SER A 56 -7.07 5.06 -3.28
N LEU A 57 -6.91 6.37 -3.50
CA LEU A 57 -5.68 7.11 -3.19
C LEU A 57 -5.32 7.01 -1.71
N VAL A 58 -6.29 7.26 -0.82
CA VAL A 58 -6.08 7.11 0.64
C VAL A 58 -5.67 5.68 0.99
N GLY A 59 -6.32 4.68 0.40
CA GLY A 59 -5.97 3.28 0.60
C GLY A 59 -4.52 2.94 0.19
N VAL A 60 -4.05 3.47 -0.93
CA VAL A 60 -2.66 3.33 -1.41
C VAL A 60 -1.69 4.02 -0.45
N LEU A 61 -1.96 5.26 -0.05
CA LEU A 61 -1.10 6.00 0.89
C LEU A 61 -0.96 5.27 2.23
N LEU A 62 -2.04 4.68 2.75
CA LEU A 62 -2.00 3.87 3.97
C LEU A 62 -1.23 2.54 3.82
N THR A 63 -1.00 2.10 2.57
CA THR A 63 -0.27 0.87 2.25
C THR A 63 1.18 1.13 1.87
N SER A 64 1.55 2.38 1.57
CA SER A 64 2.88 2.77 1.04
C SER A 64 4.06 2.52 1.98
N GLY A 65 3.82 2.13 3.23
CA GLY A 65 4.86 1.90 4.23
C GLY A 65 5.42 3.20 4.80
N GLU A 66 6.27 3.07 5.81
CA GLU A 66 6.94 4.22 6.43
C GLU A 66 8.17 4.63 5.63
N VAL A 67 8.38 5.94 5.51
CA VAL A 67 9.58 6.49 4.90
C VAL A 67 10.74 6.30 5.88
N LEU A 68 11.79 5.61 5.44
CA LEU A 68 12.98 5.39 6.25
C LEU A 68 13.88 6.64 6.25
N PRO A 69 14.52 6.97 7.38
CA PRO A 69 15.46 8.08 7.45
C PRO A 69 16.71 7.78 6.59
N ILE A 70 17.19 8.80 5.88
CA ILE A 70 18.38 8.69 5.01
C ILE A 70 19.66 8.60 5.84
N ARG A 71 19.68 9.18 7.04
CA ARG A 71 20.86 9.20 7.90
C ARG A 71 21.03 7.84 8.57
N SER A 72 22.16 7.19 8.28
CA SER A 72 22.52 5.89 8.84
C SER A 72 22.82 5.93 10.35
N ASN A 73 23.31 7.06 10.87
CA ASN A 73 23.64 7.18 12.30
C ASN A 73 22.44 6.90 13.23
N ASP A 74 21.23 7.29 12.83
CA ASP A 74 20.03 7.09 13.64
C ASP A 74 19.70 5.60 13.82
N THR A 75 20.08 4.76 12.84
CA THR A 75 19.95 3.30 12.95
C THR A 75 21.11 2.67 13.72
N LEU A 76 22.30 3.30 13.71
CA LEU A 76 23.48 2.83 14.42
C LEU A 76 23.41 3.07 15.93
N ASP A 77 22.74 4.14 16.39
CA ASP A 77 22.56 4.42 17.82
C ASP A 77 21.76 3.31 18.53
N SER A 78 20.87 2.62 17.81
CA SER A 78 20.10 1.49 18.34
C SER A 78 20.90 0.17 18.38
N ARG A 79 22.08 0.12 17.76
CA ARG A 79 22.87 -1.12 17.64
C ARG A 79 23.80 -1.29 18.84
N SER A 80 23.79 -2.49 19.43
CA SER A 80 24.71 -2.79 20.54
C SER A 80 26.15 -2.94 20.08
N LEU A 81 27.11 -2.57 20.93
CA LEU A 81 28.54 -2.75 20.68
C LEU A 81 28.85 -4.23 20.38
N ALA A 82 28.25 -5.16 21.13
CA ALA A 82 28.43 -6.60 20.93
C ALA A 82 28.06 -7.06 19.51
N THR A 83 27.02 -6.48 18.91
CA THR A 83 26.63 -6.76 17.52
C THR A 83 27.63 -6.19 16.51
N VAL A 84 28.21 -5.01 16.80
CA VAL A 84 29.17 -4.33 15.92
C VAL A 84 30.52 -5.05 15.90
N ILE A 85 30.98 -5.57 17.03
CA ILE A 85 32.27 -6.27 17.13
C ILE A 85 32.20 -7.76 16.80
N SER A 86 30.99 -8.31 16.73
CA SER A 86 30.80 -9.70 16.31
C SER A 86 31.04 -9.82 14.81
N SER A 87 32.20 -10.35 14.43
CA SER A 87 32.52 -10.67 13.04
C SER A 87 32.23 -12.15 12.76
N PRO A 88 31.19 -12.50 11.97
CA PRO A 88 30.82 -13.88 11.69
C PRO A 88 31.95 -14.70 11.06
N ASP A 89 32.76 -14.06 10.21
CA ASP A 89 33.88 -14.69 9.51
C ASP A 89 35.00 -15.15 10.46
N PHE A 90 35.02 -14.65 11.71
CA PHE A 90 36.04 -14.95 12.71
C PHE A 90 35.45 -15.64 13.96
N HIS A 91 34.29 -16.29 13.84
CA HIS A 91 33.72 -17.05 14.95
C HIS A 91 34.60 -18.26 15.29
N VAL A 92 35.01 -18.33 16.56
CA VAL A 92 35.73 -19.48 17.11
C VAL A 92 34.75 -20.28 17.96
N PHE A 93 34.52 -21.54 17.57
CA PHE A 93 33.55 -22.42 18.25
C PHE A 93 34.12 -23.13 19.49
N ASN A 94 35.43 -22.99 19.75
CA ASN A 94 36.06 -23.46 20.98
C ASN A 94 35.81 -22.47 22.12
N HIS A 95 34.60 -22.49 22.66
CA HIS A 95 34.18 -21.62 23.77
C HIS A 95 33.46 -22.42 24.87
N ARG A 96 33.39 -21.87 26.08
CA ARG A 96 32.80 -22.53 27.26
C ARG A 96 31.33 -22.96 27.09
N GLY A 97 30.61 -22.39 26.11
CA GLY A 97 29.26 -22.80 25.75
C GLY A 97 29.17 -24.23 25.19
N GLU A 98 30.26 -24.81 24.70
CA GLU A 98 30.28 -26.20 24.20
C GLU A 98 29.97 -27.20 25.31
N ALA A 99 30.47 -26.96 26.53
CA ALA A 99 30.21 -27.80 27.70
C ALA A 99 28.81 -27.62 28.31
N LEU A 100 28.08 -26.57 27.90
CA LEU A 100 26.74 -26.26 28.37
C LEU A 100 25.64 -26.83 27.45
N LEU A 101 25.98 -27.19 26.21
CA LEU A 101 25.05 -27.80 25.28
C LEU A 101 24.92 -29.30 25.59
N LYS A 102 23.85 -29.68 26.30
CA LYS A 102 23.53 -31.10 26.51
C LYS A 102 23.18 -31.75 25.17
N ARG A 103 24.08 -32.56 24.60
CA ARG A 103 23.77 -33.44 23.47
C ARG A 103 22.75 -34.48 23.92
N THR A 104 21.49 -34.29 23.55
CA THR A 104 20.46 -35.35 23.50
C THR A 104 20.37 -35.90 22.10
#